data_AF-A0A1G0YCC1-F1
#
_entry.id   AF-A0A1G0YCC1-F1
#
_cell.length_a   1.000
_cell.length_b   1.000
_cell.length_c   1.000
_cell.angle_alpha   90.00
_cell.angle_beta   90.00
_cell.angle_gamma   90.00
#
_symmetry.space_group_name_H-M   'P 1'
#
loop_
_entity.id
_entity.type
_entity.pdbx_description
1 polymer ?
#
loop_
_entity_poly.entity_id
_entity_poly.type
_entity_poly.pdbx_seq_one_letter_code
_entity_poly.pdbx_strand_id
1 'polypeptide(L)'
;CLTTATVLVGSLFPSLVLASIASGADHLINQVSPNLNIGIEVVDVTTGVTLYQRNQNKLFIPASNMKLFSDAAALMILGPDYRFRNQLSMGVSELKKGQLDGNLYFKLPGDPSFTHDRLMNLLCALNEWKINRIHGNVVIDSGHANVDAYPPGWMARDLTYSYGAPLSPVMIDANRMLVTVNPAERPDQPAIVEVDGDHGSIVIHNEVKTRARGARCGVSFVMKEDSNELTVRGCIAVGQWAIQQKMAIRNPLIYAQRLIKKLLAEENITLDGNVMLGKTPTGSLLLATDTSKPIAQVMADTLKPSDNLYADSLYLHAAAKLKGVPVNWNEAQTIIKNFLQQQTGIPLQNAILTDGSGLSRNDRVTPTQTVGLLRFLYDRFPLTYEYIAALPISGRDGTLQRRFKRPEQQDLVRAKTGTMTGIVSLSGYVYTANAHTIAFAIFINTLRGTKPSVAGQSRYLVDALCTYFLRQKPASHSWAKNVPLRQRIQYQKMPAQADLQRGHAAQWRRLETVVKHALQGQTVAVIFRGNELLLRDNQANASSVLNALRTLRNKYSFSVALTSKDKPTVDGKPLVLWSELADGQNEAKRTWLIREATN
;
A
#
# COMPACT_ATOMS: atom_id res chain seq x y z
N CYS A 1 11.54 85.40 25.29
CA CYS A 1 10.58 85.38 24.18
C CYS A 1 10.56 84.00 23.55
N LEU A 2 9.35 83.44 23.40
CA LEU A 2 9.08 82.19 22.69
C LEU A 2 9.62 82.22 21.26
N THR A 3 10.08 81.07 20.74
CA THR A 3 9.41 80.38 19.62
C THR A 3 9.99 78.98 19.39
N THR A 4 9.07 78.02 19.28
CA THR A 4 9.25 76.64 18.84
C THR A 4 9.45 76.54 17.33
N ALA A 5 10.34 75.66 16.86
CA ALA A 5 10.26 75.08 15.52
C ALA A 5 10.87 73.67 15.49
N THR A 6 10.26 72.82 14.69
CA THR A 6 10.18 71.36 14.81
C THR A 6 10.83 70.70 13.58
N VAL A 7 11.56 69.61 13.80
CA VAL A 7 11.81 68.44 12.91
C VAL A 7 12.53 68.64 11.57
N LEU A 8 13.68 67.97 11.43
CA LEU A 8 13.88 66.86 10.47
C LEU A 8 15.22 66.15 10.77
N VAL A 9 15.19 65.09 11.58
CA VAL A 9 16.31 64.14 11.66
C VAL A 9 16.06 63.08 10.61
N GLY A 10 16.79 63.18 9.50
CA GLY A 10 16.85 62.15 8.47
C GLY A 10 17.42 60.86 9.06
N SER A 11 16.57 59.86 9.18
CA SER A 11 16.92 58.50 9.54
C SER A 11 17.59 57.79 8.35
N LEU A 12 18.93 57.84 8.32
CA LEU A 12 19.72 56.82 7.64
C LEU A 12 19.69 55.55 8.49
N PHE A 13 18.68 54.70 8.29
CA PHE A 13 18.75 53.29 8.67
C PHE A 13 18.99 52.45 7.41
N PRO A 14 20.04 51.60 7.38
CA PRO A 14 20.14 50.59 6.35
C PRO A 14 19.04 49.56 6.63
N SER A 15 18.04 49.52 5.76
CA SER A 15 17.08 48.42 5.66
C SER A 15 17.83 47.16 5.25
N LEU A 16 18.34 46.43 6.25
CA LEU A 16 18.84 45.07 6.11
C LEU A 16 17.75 44.22 5.45
N VAL A 17 18.10 43.72 4.26
CA VAL A 17 17.30 42.89 3.37
C VAL A 17 16.67 41.71 4.14
N LEU A 18 15.35 41.79 4.36
CA LEU A 18 14.54 40.61 4.58
C LEU A 18 14.51 39.83 3.26
N ALA A 19 15.25 38.73 3.19
CA ALA A 19 15.14 37.79 2.08
C ALA A 19 13.66 37.39 1.91
N SER A 20 13.04 37.74 0.78
CA SER A 20 11.67 37.33 0.47
C SER A 20 11.55 35.81 0.52
N ILE A 21 10.39 35.27 0.90
CA ILE A 21 10.13 33.81 0.90
C ILE A 21 10.58 33.20 -0.44
N ALA A 22 10.34 33.91 -1.54
CA ALA A 22 10.79 33.55 -2.88
C ALA A 22 12.31 33.44 -3.02
N SER A 23 13.08 34.45 -2.59
CA SER A 23 14.54 34.43 -2.71
C SER A 23 15.20 33.25 -2.00
N GLY A 24 14.71 32.87 -0.81
CA GLY A 24 15.24 31.71 -0.09
C GLY A 24 14.84 30.37 -0.73
N ALA A 25 13.62 30.27 -1.26
CA ALA A 25 13.18 29.10 -2.02
C ALA A 25 14.01 28.94 -3.31
N ASP A 26 14.24 30.02 -4.06
CA ASP A 26 15.07 30.01 -5.26
C ASP A 26 16.53 29.68 -4.94
N HIS A 27 17.06 30.16 -3.80
CA HIS A 27 18.40 29.79 -3.35
C HIS A 27 18.53 28.27 -3.14
N LEU A 28 17.57 27.63 -2.46
CA LEU A 28 17.56 26.18 -2.27
C LEU A 28 17.49 25.41 -3.60
N ILE A 29 16.69 25.90 -4.56
CA ILE A 29 16.58 25.28 -5.89
C ILE A 29 17.91 25.41 -6.64
N ASN A 30 18.50 26.60 -6.64
CA ASN A 30 19.74 26.90 -7.37
C ASN A 30 20.95 26.14 -6.82
N GLN A 31 20.97 25.79 -5.53
CA GLN A 31 21.98 24.89 -4.94
C GLN A 31 21.98 23.49 -5.54
N VAL A 32 20.83 23.01 -6.03
CA VAL A 32 20.72 21.70 -6.70
C VAL A 32 20.92 21.86 -8.20
N SER A 33 20.11 22.69 -8.85
CA SER A 33 20.27 23.08 -10.25
C SER A 33 19.34 24.24 -10.60
N PRO A 34 19.85 25.35 -11.17
CA PRO A 34 19.00 26.47 -11.60
C PRO A 34 18.05 26.08 -12.75
N ASN A 35 18.42 25.08 -13.55
CA ASN A 35 17.67 24.58 -14.71
C ASN A 35 16.76 23.39 -14.38
N LEU A 36 16.53 23.12 -13.09
CA LEU A 36 15.65 22.04 -12.68
C LEU A 36 14.23 22.27 -13.22
N ASN A 37 13.70 21.28 -13.92
CA ASN A 37 12.30 21.30 -14.36
C ASN A 37 11.39 21.05 -13.16
N ILE A 38 11.08 22.14 -12.45
CA ILE A 38 10.31 22.18 -11.22
C ILE A 38 9.09 23.11 -11.36
N GLY A 39 7.95 22.65 -10.86
CA GLY A 39 6.71 23.41 -10.73
C GLY A 39 6.31 23.52 -9.26
N ILE A 40 6.03 24.72 -8.79
CA ILE A 40 5.69 25.00 -7.39
C ILE A 40 4.56 26.01 -7.31
N GLU A 41 3.61 25.74 -6.42
CA GLU A 41 2.71 26.75 -5.88
C GLU A 41 2.55 26.58 -4.37
N VAL A 42 2.53 27.69 -3.65
CA VAL A 42 2.41 27.75 -2.19
C VAL A 42 1.47 28.90 -1.83
N VAL A 43 0.36 28.57 -1.17
CA VAL A 43 -0.67 29.53 -0.76
C VAL A 43 -0.95 29.37 0.73
N ASP A 44 -0.96 30.48 1.45
CA ASP A 44 -1.51 30.52 2.81
C ASP A 44 -3.04 30.51 2.72
N VAL A 45 -3.66 29.39 3.09
CA VAL A 45 -5.12 29.23 3.00
C VAL A 45 -5.84 29.92 4.16
N THR A 46 -5.13 30.38 5.18
CA THR A 46 -5.71 31.19 6.25
C THR A 46 -5.95 32.63 5.79
N THR A 47 -5.08 33.17 4.93
CA THR A 47 -5.16 34.57 4.45
C THR A 47 -5.53 34.72 2.98
N GLY A 48 -5.40 33.64 2.19
CA GLY A 48 -5.56 33.65 0.74
C GLY A 48 -4.32 34.13 -0.03
N VAL A 49 -3.23 34.50 0.67
CA VAL A 49 -2.02 35.06 0.05
C VAL A 49 -1.15 33.97 -0.59
N THR A 50 -0.77 34.18 -1.84
CA THR A 50 0.25 33.38 -2.51
C THR A 50 1.64 33.72 -1.97
N LEU A 51 2.33 32.72 -1.41
CA LEU A 51 3.66 32.88 -0.79
C LEU A 51 4.80 32.64 -1.79
N TYR A 52 4.61 31.71 -2.72
CA TYR A 52 5.61 31.37 -3.73
C TYR A 52 4.98 30.65 -4.93
N GLN A 53 5.45 30.98 -6.13
CA GLN A 53 5.06 30.34 -7.39
C GLN A 53 6.27 30.23 -8.30
N ARG A 54 6.40 29.09 -8.99
CA ARG A 54 7.40 28.86 -10.05
C ARG A 54 6.86 27.84 -11.03
N ASN A 55 6.71 28.21 -12.30
CA ASN A 55 6.13 27.33 -13.33
C ASN A 55 4.78 26.69 -12.92
N GLN A 56 3.99 27.40 -12.12
CA GLN A 56 2.76 26.92 -11.48
C GLN A 56 1.66 26.51 -12.46
N ASN A 57 1.67 27.09 -13.67
CA ASN A 57 0.72 26.77 -14.75
C ASN A 57 1.28 25.76 -15.77
N LYS A 58 2.51 25.27 -15.59
CA LYS A 58 3.09 24.25 -16.48
C LYS A 58 2.53 22.88 -16.12
N LEU A 59 2.27 22.05 -17.13
CA LEU A 59 1.82 20.67 -16.94
C LEU A 59 2.99 19.76 -16.57
N PHE A 60 2.79 18.94 -15.55
CA PHE A 60 3.74 17.92 -15.09
C PHE A 60 3.05 16.55 -15.01
N ILE A 61 3.83 15.47 -15.10
CA ILE A 61 3.33 14.15 -14.69
C ILE A 61 3.36 14.14 -13.16
N PRO A 62 2.21 14.07 -12.47
CA PRO A 62 2.16 14.24 -11.01
C PRO A 62 2.64 13.02 -10.23
N ALA A 63 2.80 11.86 -10.88
CA ALA A 63 2.86 10.57 -10.21
C ALA A 63 1.65 10.40 -9.27
N SER A 64 1.79 9.71 -8.13
CA SER A 64 0.70 9.47 -7.17
C SER A 64 0.10 10.71 -6.47
N ASN A 65 0.43 11.93 -6.90
CA ASN A 65 -0.38 13.10 -6.58
C ASN A 65 -1.68 13.15 -7.41
N MET A 66 -1.81 12.35 -8.47
CA MET A 66 -3.09 12.13 -9.16
C MET A 66 -4.19 11.64 -8.20
N LYS A 67 -3.80 10.81 -7.22
CA LYS A 67 -4.70 10.31 -6.18
C LYS A 67 -5.41 11.41 -5.38
N LEU A 68 -4.83 12.61 -5.34
CA LEU A 68 -5.50 13.76 -4.72
C LEU A 68 -6.81 14.08 -5.45
N PHE A 69 -6.79 14.05 -6.78
CA PHE A 69 -7.95 14.32 -7.63
C PHE A 69 -8.94 13.14 -7.61
N SER A 70 -8.46 11.90 -7.79
CA SER A 70 -9.34 10.72 -7.81
C SER A 70 -10.08 10.53 -6.50
N ASP A 71 -9.38 10.64 -5.37
CA ASP A 71 -9.99 10.38 -4.06
C ASP A 71 -10.87 11.56 -3.62
N ALA A 72 -10.54 12.79 -4.03
CA ALA A 72 -11.45 13.92 -3.84
C ALA A 72 -12.76 13.72 -4.62
N ALA A 73 -12.67 13.27 -5.87
CA ALA A 73 -13.86 12.96 -6.67
C ALA A 73 -14.66 11.82 -6.02
N ALA A 74 -14.01 10.72 -5.63
CA ALA A 74 -14.67 9.60 -4.97
C ALA A 74 -15.36 10.02 -3.66
N LEU A 75 -14.69 10.81 -2.82
CA LEU A 75 -15.26 11.33 -1.58
C LEU A 75 -16.50 12.21 -1.84
N MET A 76 -16.45 13.11 -2.82
CA MET A 76 -17.55 14.01 -3.15
C MET A 76 -18.73 13.30 -3.82
N ILE A 77 -18.47 12.28 -4.66
CA ILE A 77 -19.50 11.55 -5.42
C ILE A 77 -20.18 10.49 -4.55
N LEU A 78 -19.40 9.75 -3.77
CA LEU A 78 -19.90 8.60 -2.99
C LEU A 78 -20.35 9.03 -1.59
N GLY A 79 -19.68 10.02 -1.01
CA GLY A 79 -19.84 10.42 0.39
C GLY A 79 -18.93 9.60 1.34
N PRO A 80 -18.58 10.15 2.52
CA PRO A 80 -17.61 9.55 3.44
C PRO A 80 -18.06 8.20 4.02
N ASP A 81 -19.38 8.01 4.21
CA ASP A 81 -19.99 6.83 4.81
C ASP A 81 -20.31 5.71 3.83
N TYR A 82 -20.12 5.96 2.52
CA TYR A 82 -20.37 4.94 1.51
C TYR A 82 -19.52 3.71 1.78
N ARG A 83 -20.10 2.53 1.52
CA ARG A 83 -19.41 1.24 1.63
C ARG A 83 -19.70 0.44 0.38
N PHE A 84 -18.68 -0.21 -0.15
CA PHE A 84 -18.89 -1.27 -1.12
C PHE A 84 -19.69 -2.39 -0.46
N ARG A 85 -20.59 -3.00 -1.24
CA ARG A 85 -21.43 -4.12 -0.80
C ARG A 85 -21.15 -5.30 -1.72
N ASN A 86 -20.43 -6.29 -1.21
CA ASN A 86 -20.21 -7.57 -1.88
C ASN A 86 -21.35 -8.50 -1.45
N GLN A 87 -22.07 -9.08 -2.40
CA GLN A 87 -23.29 -9.83 -2.10
C GLN A 87 -23.22 -11.24 -2.65
N LEU A 88 -23.81 -12.17 -1.91
CA LEU A 88 -24.03 -13.55 -2.32
C LEU A 88 -25.53 -13.81 -2.43
N SER A 89 -25.99 -14.31 -3.57
CA SER A 89 -27.38 -14.65 -3.81
C SER A 89 -27.56 -15.95 -4.59
N MET A 90 -28.78 -16.50 -4.61
CA MET A 90 -29.16 -17.70 -5.39
C MET A 90 -30.56 -17.55 -6.00
N GLY A 91 -30.98 -18.46 -6.88
CA GLY A 91 -32.38 -18.50 -7.34
C GLY A 91 -33.34 -19.02 -6.25
N VAL A 92 -34.50 -18.38 -6.10
CA VAL A 92 -35.46 -18.65 -5.01
C VAL A 92 -36.05 -20.06 -5.06
N SER A 93 -36.30 -20.60 -6.27
CA SER A 93 -36.98 -21.88 -6.49
C SER A 93 -36.05 -23.10 -6.58
N GLU A 94 -34.75 -22.89 -6.36
CA GLU A 94 -33.71 -23.84 -6.79
C GLU A 94 -33.21 -24.76 -5.66
N LEU A 95 -33.56 -24.51 -4.39
CA LEU A 95 -33.02 -25.29 -3.26
C LEU A 95 -33.96 -26.43 -2.80
N LYS A 96 -33.50 -27.68 -2.90
CA LYS A 96 -34.20 -28.88 -2.39
C LYS A 96 -33.26 -29.79 -1.61
N LYS A 97 -33.51 -30.02 -0.32
CA LYS A 97 -32.71 -30.91 0.55
C LYS A 97 -31.18 -30.64 0.49
N GLY A 98 -30.78 -29.36 0.46
CA GLY A 98 -29.37 -28.96 0.38
C GLY A 98 -28.76 -28.98 -1.02
N GLN A 99 -29.53 -29.39 -2.04
CA GLN A 99 -29.13 -29.36 -3.45
C GLN A 99 -29.67 -28.09 -4.10
N LEU A 100 -28.77 -27.23 -4.58
CA LEU A 100 -29.13 -26.05 -5.37
C LEU A 100 -29.17 -26.43 -6.87
N ASP A 101 -30.37 -26.63 -7.40
CA ASP A 101 -30.66 -26.86 -8.83
C ASP A 101 -30.66 -25.54 -9.61
N GLY A 102 -29.48 -24.91 -9.63
CA GLY A 102 -29.27 -23.61 -10.27
C GLY A 102 -27.95 -22.97 -9.86
N ASN A 103 -27.85 -21.65 -10.02
CA ASN A 103 -26.58 -20.94 -9.88
C ASN A 103 -26.49 -20.19 -8.54
N LEU A 104 -25.26 -20.04 -8.07
CA LEU A 104 -24.89 -19.08 -7.04
C LEU A 104 -24.38 -17.80 -7.70
N TYR A 105 -24.69 -16.63 -7.15
CA TYR A 105 -24.34 -15.34 -7.74
C TYR A 105 -23.55 -14.48 -6.76
N PHE A 106 -22.34 -14.07 -7.15
CA PHE A 106 -21.57 -13.04 -6.48
C PHE A 106 -21.76 -11.70 -7.19
N LYS A 107 -22.29 -10.70 -6.50
CA LYS A 107 -22.30 -9.32 -6.98
C LYS A 107 -21.16 -8.55 -6.36
N LEU A 108 -20.14 -8.23 -7.16
CA LEU A 108 -18.88 -7.62 -6.73
C LEU A 108 -18.71 -6.26 -7.42
N PRO A 109 -19.03 -5.15 -6.75
CA PRO A 109 -18.99 -3.81 -7.37
C PRO A 109 -17.59 -3.29 -7.66
N GLY A 110 -16.54 -3.99 -7.22
CA GLY A 110 -15.15 -3.57 -7.37
C GLY A 110 -14.49 -3.11 -6.06
N ASP A 111 -14.87 -3.67 -4.91
CA ASP A 111 -14.24 -3.37 -3.62
C ASP A 111 -12.75 -3.75 -3.64
N PRO A 112 -11.80 -2.79 -3.59
CA PRO A 112 -10.37 -3.10 -3.64
C PRO A 112 -9.85 -3.63 -2.28
N SER A 113 -10.66 -3.52 -1.22
CA SER A 113 -10.37 -3.99 0.14
C SER A 113 -10.94 -5.37 0.45
N PHE A 114 -11.51 -6.04 -0.54
CA PHE A 114 -12.06 -7.38 -0.37
C PHE A 114 -10.93 -8.40 -0.19
N THR A 115 -11.05 -9.22 0.86
CA THR A 115 -10.02 -10.18 1.27
C THR A 115 -10.51 -11.61 1.13
N HIS A 116 -9.59 -12.57 1.17
CA HIS A 116 -9.96 -13.98 1.21
C HIS A 116 -10.86 -14.31 2.41
N ASP A 117 -10.58 -13.76 3.60
CA ASP A 117 -11.42 -13.95 4.80
C ASP A 117 -12.84 -13.43 4.59
N ARG A 118 -13.00 -12.28 3.92
CA ARG A 118 -14.32 -11.70 3.62
C ARG A 118 -15.06 -12.53 2.58
N LEU A 119 -14.37 -13.14 1.62
CA LEU A 119 -14.95 -14.12 0.71
C LEU A 119 -15.41 -15.38 1.46
N MET A 120 -14.58 -15.91 2.35
CA MET A 120 -14.93 -17.07 3.18
C MET A 120 -16.18 -16.78 4.01
N ASN A 121 -16.23 -15.63 4.68
CA ASN A 121 -17.40 -15.21 5.46
C ASN A 121 -18.69 -15.13 4.64
N LEU A 122 -18.62 -14.70 3.36
CA LEU A 122 -19.78 -14.76 2.46
C LEU A 122 -20.21 -16.20 2.18
N LEU A 123 -19.24 -17.10 1.91
CA LEU A 123 -19.49 -18.50 1.62
C LEU A 123 -20.04 -19.27 2.83
N CYS A 124 -19.68 -18.89 4.06
CA CYS A 124 -20.22 -19.51 5.28
C CYS A 124 -21.75 -19.43 5.36
N ALA A 125 -22.39 -18.44 4.71
CA ALA A 125 -23.84 -18.37 4.64
C ALA A 125 -24.46 -19.59 3.95
N LEU A 126 -23.74 -20.27 3.05
CA LEU A 126 -24.23 -21.50 2.41
C LEU A 126 -24.50 -22.62 3.43
N ASN A 127 -23.72 -22.66 4.52
CA ASN A 127 -23.90 -23.61 5.61
C ASN A 127 -25.19 -23.35 6.41
N GLU A 128 -25.56 -22.09 6.62
CA GLU A 128 -26.82 -21.71 7.27
C GLU A 128 -28.03 -22.21 6.47
N TRP A 129 -27.93 -22.18 5.14
CA TRP A 129 -28.92 -22.70 4.21
C TRP A 129 -28.79 -24.21 3.96
N LYS A 130 -27.84 -24.88 4.64
CA LYS A 130 -27.53 -26.32 4.53
C LYS A 130 -27.28 -26.77 3.10
N ILE A 131 -26.70 -25.90 2.27
CA ILE A 131 -26.32 -26.22 0.90
C ILE A 131 -25.09 -27.11 0.95
N ASN A 132 -25.14 -28.27 0.29
CA ASN A 132 -24.03 -29.21 0.17
C ASN A 132 -23.66 -29.54 -1.28
N ARG A 133 -24.48 -29.10 -2.25
CA ARG A 133 -24.19 -29.23 -3.67
C ARG A 133 -24.85 -28.13 -4.49
N ILE A 134 -24.14 -27.68 -5.52
CA ILE A 134 -24.57 -26.69 -6.51
C ILE A 134 -24.51 -27.36 -7.88
N HIS A 135 -25.66 -27.61 -8.51
CA HIS A 135 -25.75 -28.24 -9.83
C HIS A 135 -25.40 -27.27 -10.96
N GLY A 136 -25.67 -25.98 -10.79
CA GLY A 136 -25.30 -24.94 -11.74
C GLY A 136 -23.90 -24.38 -11.51
N ASN A 137 -23.74 -23.12 -11.90
CA ASN A 137 -22.49 -22.38 -11.86
C ASN A 137 -22.41 -21.44 -10.65
N VAL A 138 -21.21 -20.99 -10.33
CA VAL A 138 -21.00 -19.76 -9.56
C VAL A 138 -20.76 -18.61 -10.55
N VAL A 139 -21.63 -17.61 -10.53
CA VAL A 139 -21.63 -16.49 -11.48
C VAL A 139 -21.17 -15.23 -10.77
N ILE A 140 -20.14 -14.57 -11.31
CA ILE A 140 -19.60 -13.31 -10.82
C ILE A 140 -20.16 -12.17 -11.68
N ASP A 141 -21.06 -11.38 -11.08
CA ASP A 141 -21.52 -10.11 -11.62
C ASP A 141 -20.65 -8.97 -11.10
N SER A 142 -19.75 -8.48 -11.95
CA SER A 142 -18.77 -7.46 -11.59
C SER A 142 -19.01 -6.12 -12.27
N GLY A 143 -18.75 -5.05 -11.52
CA GLY A 143 -18.66 -3.68 -12.04
C GLY A 143 -17.48 -3.46 -13.00
N HIS A 144 -16.47 -4.34 -12.99
CA HIS A 144 -15.27 -4.22 -13.82
C HIS A 144 -15.14 -5.32 -14.88
N ALA A 145 -16.22 -6.07 -15.16
CA ALA A 145 -16.22 -7.20 -16.10
C ALA A 145 -15.66 -6.86 -17.50
N ASN A 146 -15.94 -5.64 -17.99
CA ASN A 146 -15.58 -5.18 -19.33
C ASN A 146 -14.64 -3.96 -19.30
N VAL A 147 -13.78 -3.88 -18.29
CA VAL A 147 -12.79 -2.79 -18.15
C VAL A 147 -11.39 -3.37 -18.34
N ASP A 148 -10.58 -2.72 -19.17
CA ASP A 148 -9.18 -3.11 -19.36
C ASP A 148 -8.45 -3.09 -18.01
N ALA A 149 -7.69 -4.14 -17.73
CA ALA A 149 -6.99 -4.32 -16.46
C ALA A 149 -5.99 -3.19 -16.13
N TYR A 150 -5.46 -2.55 -17.18
CA TYR A 150 -4.47 -1.48 -17.07
C TYR A 150 -4.91 -0.26 -17.90
N PRO A 151 -4.80 0.96 -17.35
CA PRO A 151 -5.09 2.18 -18.10
C PRO A 151 -3.94 2.50 -19.09
N PRO A 152 -4.20 3.34 -20.10
CA PRO A 152 -3.17 3.78 -21.04
C PRO A 152 -1.98 4.45 -20.35
N GLY A 153 -0.76 4.17 -20.82
CA GLY A 153 0.46 4.86 -20.38
C GLY A 153 1.20 4.21 -19.21
N TRP A 154 0.72 3.08 -18.67
CA TRP A 154 1.49 2.22 -17.77
C TRP A 154 2.64 1.53 -18.53
N MET A 155 3.75 1.27 -17.84
CA MET A 155 4.91 0.63 -18.45
C MET A 155 4.90 -0.88 -18.19
N ALA A 156 5.20 -1.71 -19.20
CA ALA A 156 5.21 -3.19 -19.06
C ALA A 156 6.04 -3.68 -17.85
N ARG A 157 7.18 -3.04 -17.57
CA ARG A 157 8.07 -3.38 -16.44
C ARG A 157 7.46 -3.14 -15.05
N ASP A 158 6.45 -2.28 -14.96
CA ASP A 158 5.81 -1.91 -13.69
C ASP A 158 4.75 -2.95 -13.29
N LEU A 159 4.21 -3.68 -14.27
CA LEU A 159 3.05 -4.56 -14.10
C LEU A 159 3.34 -5.89 -13.37
N THR A 160 4.61 -6.20 -13.12
CA THR A 160 5.03 -7.42 -12.41
C THR A 160 5.02 -7.22 -10.89
N TYR A 161 5.22 -5.99 -10.44
CA TYR A 161 5.34 -5.66 -9.02
C TYR A 161 3.98 -5.34 -8.41
N SER A 162 3.87 -5.44 -7.08
CA SER A 162 2.59 -5.24 -6.38
C SER A 162 1.91 -3.89 -6.66
N TYR A 163 2.68 -2.83 -6.93
CA TYR A 163 2.11 -1.52 -7.27
C TYR A 163 1.50 -1.47 -8.68
N GLY A 164 1.84 -2.42 -9.55
CA GLY A 164 1.23 -2.63 -10.85
C GLY A 164 0.20 -3.76 -10.84
N ALA A 165 -0.40 -4.08 -9.69
CA ALA A 165 -1.47 -5.07 -9.62
C ALA A 165 -2.67 -4.63 -10.49
N PRO A 166 -3.22 -5.54 -11.32
CA PRO A 166 -4.27 -5.20 -12.28
C PRO A 166 -5.60 -4.88 -11.60
N LEU A 167 -6.35 -3.95 -12.20
CA LEU A 167 -7.80 -3.92 -12.05
C LEU A 167 -8.38 -5.22 -12.60
N SER A 168 -9.40 -5.77 -11.96
CA SER A 168 -9.99 -7.03 -12.37
C SER A 168 -11.46 -7.09 -11.97
N PRO A 169 -12.28 -7.92 -12.65
CA PRO A 169 -13.65 -8.20 -12.25
C PRO A 169 -13.76 -8.70 -10.79
N VAL A 170 -12.70 -9.37 -10.31
CA VAL A 170 -12.56 -9.78 -8.91
C VAL A 170 -11.22 -9.30 -8.38
N MET A 171 -11.25 -8.64 -7.22
CA MET A 171 -10.07 -8.17 -6.52
C MET A 171 -10.07 -8.80 -5.12
N ILE A 172 -9.15 -9.73 -4.89
CA ILE A 172 -8.99 -10.40 -3.59
C ILE A 172 -7.57 -10.12 -3.11
N ASP A 173 -7.45 -9.67 -1.86
CA ASP A 173 -6.18 -9.30 -1.21
C ASP A 173 -5.37 -8.30 -2.06
N ALA A 174 -6.10 -7.35 -2.66
CA ALA A 174 -5.57 -6.35 -3.58
C ALA A 174 -4.79 -6.92 -4.78
N ASN A 175 -5.12 -8.14 -5.23
CA ASN A 175 -4.47 -8.84 -6.35
C ASN A 175 -2.95 -8.95 -6.20
N ARG A 176 -2.49 -9.23 -4.98
CA ARG A 176 -1.07 -9.29 -4.64
C ARG A 176 -0.74 -10.55 -3.87
N MET A 177 0.53 -10.91 -3.95
CA MET A 177 1.11 -11.99 -3.18
C MET A 177 2.54 -11.61 -2.75
N LEU A 178 3.01 -12.23 -1.68
CA LEU A 178 4.35 -12.15 -1.14
C LEU A 178 5.11 -13.43 -1.46
N VAL A 179 6.13 -13.31 -2.30
CA VAL A 179 7.07 -14.39 -2.58
C VAL A 179 8.18 -14.34 -1.53
N THR A 180 8.44 -15.45 -0.86
CA THR A 180 9.50 -15.61 0.12
C THR A 180 10.49 -16.69 -0.35
N VAL A 181 11.78 -16.32 -0.45
CA VAL A 181 12.87 -17.21 -0.87
C VAL A 181 13.81 -17.45 0.30
N ASN A 182 13.84 -18.69 0.79
CA ASN A 182 14.67 -19.17 1.89
C ASN A 182 15.82 -20.03 1.36
N PRO A 183 17.03 -19.96 1.94
CA PRO A 183 18.08 -20.92 1.59
C PRO A 183 17.75 -22.33 2.10
N ALA A 184 18.20 -23.35 1.39
CA ALA A 184 18.22 -24.71 1.89
C ALA A 184 19.34 -24.92 2.93
N GLU A 185 19.38 -26.10 3.54
CA GLU A 185 20.39 -26.46 4.53
C GLU A 185 21.81 -26.60 3.97
N ARG A 186 21.97 -27.00 2.69
CA ARG A 186 23.29 -27.26 2.08
C ARG A 186 23.49 -26.50 0.77
N PRO A 187 24.76 -26.21 0.41
CA PRO A 187 25.10 -25.71 -0.93
C PRO A 187 24.60 -26.65 -2.03
N ASP A 188 24.35 -26.07 -3.20
CA ASP A 188 23.90 -26.72 -4.44
C ASP A 188 22.52 -27.36 -4.40
N GLN A 189 21.84 -27.33 -3.26
CA GLN A 189 20.41 -27.66 -3.17
C GLN A 189 19.53 -26.50 -3.70
N PRO A 190 18.35 -26.79 -4.27
CA PRO A 190 17.36 -25.78 -4.59
C PRO A 190 16.98 -24.96 -3.35
N ALA A 191 16.86 -23.64 -3.48
CA ALA A 191 16.30 -22.81 -2.43
C ALA A 191 14.81 -23.14 -2.22
N ILE A 192 14.23 -22.73 -1.09
CA ILE A 192 12.82 -22.94 -0.79
C ILE A 192 12.07 -21.67 -1.16
N VAL A 193 11.17 -21.75 -2.15
CA VAL A 193 10.36 -20.63 -2.62
C VAL A 193 8.91 -20.87 -2.20
N GLU A 194 8.34 -19.94 -1.44
CA GLU A 194 6.97 -20.00 -0.95
C GLU A 194 6.22 -18.72 -1.35
N VAL A 195 4.91 -18.82 -1.54
CA VAL A 195 4.02 -17.70 -1.82
C VAL A 195 2.89 -17.74 -0.78
N ASP A 196 2.58 -16.59 -0.18
CA ASP A 196 1.43 -16.49 0.73
C ASP A 196 0.11 -16.54 -0.03
N GLY A 197 -0.94 -17.05 0.63
CA GLY A 197 -2.25 -17.19 0.01
C GLY A 197 -2.25 -18.08 -1.23
N ASP A 198 -1.25 -18.94 -1.45
CA ASP A 198 -1.29 -19.84 -2.59
C ASP A 198 -2.29 -20.97 -2.35
N HIS A 199 -3.45 -20.79 -2.96
CA HIS A 199 -4.54 -21.77 -2.97
C HIS A 199 -4.42 -22.76 -4.15
N GLY A 200 -3.22 -22.98 -4.70
CA GLY A 200 -2.98 -23.80 -5.90
C GLY A 200 -3.19 -23.03 -7.20
N SER A 201 -3.14 -21.69 -7.12
CA SER A 201 -3.44 -20.79 -8.23
C SER A 201 -2.19 -20.18 -8.84
N ILE A 202 -1.05 -20.28 -8.15
CA ILE A 202 0.24 -19.78 -8.60
C ILE A 202 1.13 -20.98 -8.97
N VAL A 203 1.67 -21.00 -10.18
CA VAL A 203 2.62 -22.03 -10.61
C VAL A 203 4.04 -21.49 -10.40
N ILE A 204 4.83 -22.14 -9.55
CA ILE A 204 6.19 -21.68 -9.21
C ILE A 204 7.22 -22.55 -9.94
N HIS A 205 8.02 -21.92 -10.81
CA HIS A 205 9.22 -22.50 -11.40
C HIS A 205 10.44 -22.04 -10.61
N ASN A 206 10.87 -22.89 -9.67
CA ASN A 206 12.00 -22.60 -8.80
C ASN A 206 13.33 -23.02 -9.45
N GLU A 207 14.11 -22.03 -9.85
CA GLU A 207 15.45 -22.20 -10.42
C GLU A 207 16.53 -21.57 -9.50
N VAL A 208 16.19 -21.24 -8.25
CA VAL A 208 17.13 -20.62 -7.31
C VAL A 208 18.00 -21.70 -6.66
N LYS A 209 19.32 -21.49 -6.68
CA LYS A 209 20.27 -22.39 -6.00
C LYS A 209 20.77 -21.81 -4.67
N THR A 210 20.87 -22.66 -3.66
CA THR A 210 21.54 -22.32 -2.42
C THR A 210 23.06 -22.42 -2.61
N ARG A 211 23.84 -21.41 -2.21
CA ARG A 211 25.30 -21.40 -2.33
C ARG A 211 25.99 -21.33 -0.97
N ALA A 212 27.22 -21.81 -0.89
CA ALA A 212 28.01 -21.71 0.34
C ALA A 212 28.34 -20.27 0.74
N ARG A 213 28.51 -19.35 -0.22
CA ARG A 213 28.84 -17.93 0.00
C ARG A 213 27.95 -17.04 -0.85
N GLY A 214 27.57 -15.87 -0.30
CA GLY A 214 26.61 -14.94 -0.93
C GLY A 214 27.21 -13.86 -1.79
N ALA A 215 28.53 -13.82 -2.00
CA ALA A 215 29.15 -12.81 -2.86
C ALA A 215 28.56 -12.90 -4.27
N ARG A 216 27.98 -11.79 -4.75
CA ARG A 216 27.29 -11.67 -6.06
C ARG A 216 26.04 -12.55 -6.21
N CYS A 217 25.44 -13.04 -5.12
CA CYS A 217 24.12 -13.68 -5.18
C CYS A 217 23.00 -12.65 -5.20
N GLY A 218 22.02 -12.90 -6.06
CA GLY A 218 20.79 -12.14 -6.18
C GLY A 218 19.69 -13.05 -6.70
N VAL A 219 18.45 -12.68 -6.41
CA VAL A 219 17.26 -13.39 -6.88
C VAL A 219 16.47 -12.48 -7.79
N SER A 220 16.06 -13.01 -8.95
CA SER A 220 15.18 -12.35 -9.89
C SER A 220 13.83 -13.06 -9.95
N PHE A 221 12.77 -12.29 -10.08
CA PHE A 221 11.40 -12.76 -10.17
C PHE A 221 10.85 -12.40 -11.55
N VAL A 222 10.42 -13.39 -12.31
CA VAL A 222 9.86 -13.21 -13.66
C VAL A 222 8.47 -13.82 -13.66
N MET A 223 7.46 -12.96 -13.82
CA MET A 223 6.09 -13.40 -13.98
C MET A 223 5.78 -13.46 -15.48
N LYS A 224 5.33 -14.61 -15.98
CA LYS A 224 4.91 -14.75 -17.38
C LYS A 224 3.66 -13.92 -17.63
N GLU A 225 3.63 -13.23 -18.76
CA GLU A 225 2.54 -12.34 -19.14
C GLU A 225 1.19 -13.05 -19.10
N ASP A 226 0.19 -12.35 -18.54
CA ASP A 226 -1.22 -12.75 -18.40
C ASP A 226 -1.50 -14.14 -17.80
N SER A 227 -0.51 -14.68 -17.08
CA SER A 227 -0.57 -15.95 -16.37
C SER A 227 -0.07 -15.80 -14.94
N ASN A 228 -0.39 -16.76 -14.09
CA ASN A 228 0.14 -16.82 -12.72
C ASN A 228 1.35 -17.79 -12.64
N GLU A 229 2.15 -17.89 -13.70
CA GLU A 229 3.39 -18.68 -13.75
C GLU A 229 4.58 -17.81 -13.34
N LEU A 230 5.08 -18.02 -12.13
CA LEU A 230 6.19 -17.31 -11.54
C LEU A 230 7.48 -18.13 -11.68
N THR A 231 8.46 -17.60 -12.39
CA THR A 231 9.83 -18.14 -12.41
C THR A 231 10.71 -17.35 -11.46
N VAL A 232 11.39 -18.05 -10.55
CA VAL A 232 12.33 -17.46 -9.59
C VAL A 232 13.71 -18.01 -9.87
N ARG A 233 14.69 -17.13 -10.16
CA ARG A 233 16.04 -17.52 -10.60
C ARG A 233 17.12 -16.86 -9.75
N GLY A 234 18.32 -17.45 -9.78
CA GLY A 234 19.53 -16.86 -9.20
C GLY A 234 20.07 -17.68 -8.04
N CYS A 235 20.56 -17.02 -6.99
CA CYS A 235 21.06 -17.72 -5.81
C CYS A 235 20.86 -16.97 -4.50
N ILE A 236 20.90 -17.74 -3.43
CA ILE A 236 20.86 -17.29 -2.04
C ILE A 236 21.89 -18.09 -1.23
N ALA A 237 22.56 -17.48 -0.25
CA ALA A 237 23.57 -18.20 0.52
C ALA A 237 22.98 -18.96 1.72
N VAL A 238 23.61 -20.08 2.09
CA VAL A 238 23.34 -20.77 3.36
C VAL A 238 23.46 -19.75 4.50
N GLY A 239 22.46 -19.74 5.40
CA GLY A 239 22.41 -18.81 6.53
C GLY A 239 22.04 -17.36 6.18
N GLN A 240 21.88 -17.00 4.91
CA GLN A 240 21.37 -15.67 4.52
C GLN A 240 19.90 -15.49 4.93
N TRP A 241 19.50 -14.26 5.24
CA TRP A 241 18.09 -13.92 5.45
C TRP A 241 17.22 -14.24 4.24
N ALA A 242 15.98 -14.64 4.52
CA ALA A 242 14.99 -14.85 3.48
C ALA A 242 14.72 -13.56 2.69
N ILE A 243 14.72 -13.67 1.36
CA ILE A 243 14.37 -12.58 0.45
C ILE A 243 12.85 -12.57 0.30
N GLN A 244 12.24 -11.40 0.50
CA GLN A 244 10.79 -11.22 0.38
C GLN A 244 10.46 -10.19 -0.69
N GLN A 245 9.58 -10.54 -1.62
CA GLN A 245 9.17 -9.67 -2.73
C GLN A 245 7.64 -9.70 -2.90
N LYS A 246 7.01 -8.53 -2.82
CA LYS A 246 5.59 -8.39 -3.15
C LYS A 246 5.41 -8.29 -4.66
N MET A 247 4.55 -9.14 -5.22
CA MET A 247 4.29 -9.29 -6.64
C MET A 247 2.82 -9.07 -6.94
N ALA A 248 2.51 -8.70 -8.18
CA ALA A 248 1.14 -8.68 -8.67
C ALA A 248 0.69 -10.10 -9.06
N ILE A 249 -0.57 -10.43 -8.76
CA ILE A 249 -1.28 -11.55 -9.38
C ILE A 249 -1.73 -11.08 -10.76
N ARG A 250 -1.20 -11.68 -11.83
CA ARG A 250 -1.37 -11.20 -13.20
C ARG A 250 -2.70 -11.61 -13.82
N ASN A 251 -3.25 -12.75 -13.40
CA ASN A 251 -4.58 -13.19 -13.81
C ASN A 251 -5.47 -13.40 -12.57
N PRO A 252 -6.06 -12.33 -12.01
CA PRO A 252 -6.83 -12.42 -10.78
C PRO A 252 -8.17 -13.15 -10.96
N LEU A 253 -8.75 -13.18 -12.16
CA LEU A 253 -9.98 -13.93 -12.42
C LEU A 253 -9.75 -15.43 -12.25
N ILE A 254 -8.70 -15.99 -12.88
CA ILE A 254 -8.36 -17.42 -12.71
C ILE A 254 -8.02 -17.71 -11.25
N TYR A 255 -7.29 -16.80 -10.58
CA TYR A 255 -6.99 -16.92 -9.16
C TYR A 255 -8.27 -17.04 -8.31
N ALA A 256 -9.22 -16.12 -8.51
CA ALA A 256 -10.49 -16.11 -7.79
C ALA A 256 -11.36 -17.34 -8.11
N GLN A 257 -11.42 -17.78 -9.37
CA GLN A 257 -12.17 -18.97 -9.77
C GLN A 257 -11.66 -20.22 -9.04
N ARG A 258 -10.35 -20.41 -8.99
CA ARG A 258 -9.72 -21.54 -8.28
C ARG A 258 -9.91 -21.43 -6.77
N LEU A 259 -9.75 -20.22 -6.22
CA LEU A 259 -9.98 -19.97 -4.80
C LEU A 259 -11.42 -20.33 -4.41
N ILE A 260 -12.43 -19.81 -5.11
CA ILE A 260 -13.84 -20.12 -4.83
C ILE A 260 -14.11 -21.62 -4.89
N LYS A 261 -13.61 -22.32 -5.92
CA LYS A 261 -13.76 -23.79 -6.02
C LYS A 261 -13.14 -24.51 -4.82
N LYS A 262 -11.95 -24.07 -4.38
CA LYS A 262 -11.28 -24.64 -3.22
C LYS A 262 -12.05 -24.39 -1.92
N LEU A 263 -12.48 -23.15 -1.66
CA LEU A 263 -13.23 -22.80 -0.45
C LEU A 263 -14.54 -23.58 -0.37
N LEU A 264 -15.27 -23.74 -1.48
CA LEU A 264 -16.47 -24.58 -1.53
C LEU A 264 -16.17 -26.03 -1.15
N ALA A 265 -15.09 -26.61 -1.69
CA ALA A 265 -14.68 -27.97 -1.37
C ALA A 265 -14.26 -28.14 0.10
N GLU A 266 -13.57 -27.14 0.68
CA GLU A 266 -13.20 -27.11 2.10
C GLU A 266 -14.43 -27.06 3.02
N GLU A 267 -15.50 -26.41 2.59
CA GLU A 267 -16.81 -26.39 3.26
C GLU A 267 -17.67 -27.64 2.94
N ASN A 268 -17.11 -28.65 2.27
CA ASN A 268 -17.82 -29.87 1.81
C ASN A 268 -19.01 -29.60 0.88
N ILE A 269 -18.94 -28.51 0.10
CA ILE A 269 -19.94 -28.15 -0.91
C ILE A 269 -19.43 -28.57 -2.29
N THR A 270 -20.13 -29.49 -2.94
CA THR A 270 -19.78 -29.93 -4.30
C THR A 270 -20.30 -28.94 -5.33
N LEU A 271 -19.45 -28.44 -6.23
CA LEU A 271 -19.85 -27.64 -7.38
C LEU A 271 -19.76 -28.48 -8.66
N ASP A 272 -20.89 -28.73 -9.31
CA ASP A 272 -20.94 -29.48 -10.58
C ASP A 272 -20.55 -28.60 -11.78
N GLY A 273 -20.89 -27.31 -11.73
CA GLY A 273 -20.58 -26.34 -12.78
C GLY A 273 -19.24 -25.63 -12.63
N ASN A 274 -19.18 -24.41 -13.18
CA ASN A 274 -17.96 -23.59 -13.20
C ASN A 274 -18.13 -22.26 -12.46
N VAL A 275 -17.01 -21.63 -12.15
CA VAL A 275 -16.99 -20.24 -11.68
C VAL A 275 -16.76 -19.36 -12.91
N MET A 276 -17.69 -18.46 -13.23
CA MET A 276 -17.66 -17.68 -14.48
C MET A 276 -18.17 -16.25 -14.30
N LEU A 277 -17.87 -15.35 -15.23
CA LEU A 277 -18.48 -14.02 -15.27
C LEU A 277 -19.91 -14.10 -15.80
N GLY A 278 -20.79 -13.22 -15.33
CA GLY A 278 -22.16 -13.12 -15.82
C GLY A 278 -22.93 -11.99 -15.16
N LYS A 279 -24.25 -12.13 -15.08
CA LYS A 279 -25.15 -11.16 -14.44
C LYS A 279 -26.01 -11.84 -13.39
N THR A 280 -26.24 -11.16 -12.28
CA THR A 280 -27.19 -11.63 -11.26
C THR A 280 -28.62 -11.34 -11.74
N PRO A 281 -29.49 -12.36 -11.88
CA PRO A 281 -30.87 -12.15 -12.29
C PRO A 281 -31.65 -11.29 -11.29
N THR A 282 -32.60 -10.51 -11.80
CA THR A 282 -33.58 -9.81 -10.96
C THR A 282 -34.39 -10.83 -10.16
N GLY A 283 -34.59 -10.58 -8.87
CA GLY A 283 -35.34 -11.48 -7.99
C GLY A 283 -34.51 -12.62 -7.37
N SER A 284 -33.19 -12.64 -7.54
CA SER A 284 -32.32 -13.56 -6.79
C SER A 284 -32.46 -13.35 -5.28
N LEU A 285 -32.52 -14.43 -4.51
CA LEU A 285 -32.56 -14.42 -3.05
C LEU A 285 -31.19 -14.06 -2.48
N LEU A 286 -31.12 -12.95 -1.75
CA LEU A 286 -29.90 -12.53 -1.04
C LEU A 286 -29.63 -13.45 0.16
N LEU A 287 -28.47 -14.09 0.17
CA LEU A 287 -28.01 -14.96 1.26
C LEU A 287 -27.15 -14.22 2.25
N ALA A 288 -26.19 -13.42 1.76
CA ALA A 288 -25.25 -12.68 2.59
C ALA A 288 -24.82 -11.37 1.94
N THR A 289 -24.42 -10.41 2.78
CA THR A 289 -23.78 -9.18 2.36
C THR A 289 -22.57 -8.91 3.23
N ASP A 290 -21.45 -8.65 2.58
CA ASP A 290 -20.21 -8.18 3.18
C ASP A 290 -20.01 -6.71 2.81
N THR A 291 -19.59 -5.89 3.77
CA THR A 291 -19.46 -4.44 3.57
C THR A 291 -18.03 -3.98 3.84
N SER A 292 -17.50 -3.14 2.95
CA SER A 292 -16.17 -2.54 3.15
C SER A 292 -16.17 -1.59 4.34
N LYS A 293 -14.98 -1.11 4.71
CA LYS A 293 -14.85 0.13 5.51
C LYS A 293 -15.53 1.31 4.78
N PRO A 294 -15.90 2.39 5.49
CA PRO A 294 -16.38 3.62 4.84
C PRO A 294 -15.35 4.17 3.85
N ILE A 295 -15.79 4.86 2.80
CA ILE A 295 -14.89 5.49 1.82
C ILE A 295 -13.87 6.42 2.47
N ALA A 296 -14.20 7.11 3.55
CA ALA A 296 -13.21 7.90 4.30
C ALA A 296 -12.00 7.08 4.76
N GLN A 297 -12.23 5.84 5.21
CA GLN A 297 -11.16 4.92 5.63
C GLN A 297 -10.50 4.21 4.44
N VAL A 298 -11.26 3.84 3.40
CA VAL A 298 -10.70 3.27 2.16
C VAL A 298 -9.78 4.29 1.49
N MET A 299 -10.15 5.57 1.48
CA MET A 299 -9.30 6.69 1.03
C MET A 299 -8.03 6.81 1.87
N ALA A 300 -8.08 6.59 3.19
CA ALA A 300 -6.87 6.53 4.00
C ALA A 300 -5.99 5.32 3.63
N ASP A 301 -6.60 4.16 3.36
CA ASP A 301 -5.94 2.96 2.84
C ASP A 301 -5.38 3.18 1.41
N THR A 302 -5.89 4.16 0.66
CA THR A 302 -5.32 4.62 -0.63
C THR A 302 -4.16 5.61 -0.43
N LEU A 303 -4.41 6.74 0.23
CA LEU A 303 -3.49 7.88 0.25
C LEU A 303 -2.27 7.66 1.15
N LYS A 304 -2.42 6.99 2.30
CA LYS A 304 -1.32 6.75 3.24
C LYS A 304 -0.25 5.84 2.64
N PRO A 305 -0.56 4.58 2.24
CA PRO A 305 0.43 3.70 1.62
C PRO A 305 0.65 4.02 0.13
N SER A 306 -0.18 4.87 -0.48
CA SER A 306 -0.15 5.20 -1.92
C SER A 306 -0.58 4.03 -2.81
N ASP A 307 -1.66 3.36 -2.46
CA ASP A 307 -2.13 2.16 -3.14
C ASP A 307 -2.75 2.47 -4.52
N ASN A 308 -2.18 1.92 -5.59
CA ASN A 308 -2.65 2.19 -6.96
C ASN A 308 -3.98 1.52 -7.26
N LEU A 309 -4.14 0.25 -6.89
CA LEU A 309 -5.35 -0.52 -7.20
C LEU A 309 -6.57 0.09 -6.52
N TYR A 310 -6.41 0.56 -5.27
CA TYR A 310 -7.49 1.25 -4.57
C TYR A 310 -7.89 2.55 -5.26
N ALA A 311 -6.93 3.39 -5.63
CA ALA A 311 -7.23 4.65 -6.32
C ALA A 311 -7.94 4.43 -7.66
N ASP A 312 -7.48 3.45 -8.43
CA ASP A 312 -8.01 3.11 -9.74
C ASP A 312 -9.42 2.50 -9.66
N SER A 313 -9.68 1.63 -8.69
CA SER A 313 -11.02 1.12 -8.40
C SER A 313 -11.97 2.26 -7.97
N LEU A 314 -11.57 3.09 -7.01
CA LEU A 314 -12.37 4.23 -6.54
C LEU A 314 -12.69 5.20 -7.68
N TYR A 315 -11.72 5.46 -8.55
CA TYR A 315 -11.85 6.34 -9.70
C TYR A 315 -12.91 5.86 -10.69
N LEU A 316 -12.84 4.59 -11.10
CA LEU A 316 -13.83 4.00 -12.00
C LEU A 316 -15.19 3.85 -11.34
N HIS A 317 -15.24 3.49 -10.06
CA HIS A 317 -16.49 3.34 -9.31
C HIS A 317 -17.22 4.67 -9.15
N ALA A 318 -16.49 5.75 -8.85
CA ALA A 318 -17.07 7.09 -8.77
C ALA A 318 -17.62 7.54 -10.13
N ALA A 319 -16.89 7.31 -11.22
CA ALA A 319 -17.35 7.64 -12.56
C ALA A 319 -18.59 6.81 -12.96
N ALA A 320 -18.58 5.50 -12.67
CA ALA A 320 -19.72 4.61 -12.90
C ALA A 320 -20.95 5.04 -12.09
N LYS A 321 -20.76 5.50 -10.84
CA LYS A 321 -21.84 6.02 -9.99
C LYS A 321 -22.52 7.24 -10.61
N LEU A 322 -21.76 8.17 -11.20
CA LEU A 322 -22.32 9.34 -11.88
C LEU A 322 -23.03 8.97 -13.19
N LYS A 323 -22.47 8.02 -13.96
CA LYS A 323 -23.07 7.57 -15.22
C LYS A 323 -24.28 6.65 -15.03
N GLY A 324 -24.35 5.94 -13.90
CA GLY A 324 -25.37 4.91 -13.61
C GLY A 324 -25.03 3.51 -14.13
N VAL A 325 -23.93 3.35 -14.87
CA VAL A 325 -23.45 2.07 -15.44
C VAL A 325 -21.91 2.03 -15.42
N PRO A 326 -21.28 0.83 -15.50
CA PRO A 326 -19.84 0.70 -15.64
C PRO A 326 -19.26 1.54 -16.79
N VAL A 327 -18.01 1.98 -16.62
CA VAL A 327 -17.27 2.83 -17.57
C VAL A 327 -15.87 2.29 -17.84
N ASN A 328 -15.31 2.64 -18.99
CA ASN A 328 -13.88 2.44 -19.27
C ASN A 328 -13.04 3.64 -18.80
N TRP A 329 -11.71 3.53 -18.93
CA TRP A 329 -10.75 4.58 -18.53
C TRP A 329 -10.97 5.94 -19.20
N ASN A 330 -11.25 5.96 -20.51
CA ASN A 330 -11.43 7.20 -21.26
C ASN A 330 -12.72 7.92 -20.86
N GLU A 331 -13.79 7.15 -20.63
CA GLU A 331 -15.05 7.66 -20.11
C GLU A 331 -14.88 8.20 -18.70
N ALA A 332 -14.20 7.46 -17.81
CA ALA A 332 -13.93 7.89 -16.44
C ALA A 332 -13.12 9.19 -16.39
N GLN A 333 -12.10 9.34 -17.24
CA GLN A 333 -11.35 10.59 -17.40
C GLN A 333 -12.28 11.76 -17.71
N THR A 334 -13.15 11.61 -18.69
CA THR A 334 -14.05 12.70 -19.09
C THR A 334 -15.02 13.05 -17.97
N ILE A 335 -15.64 12.03 -17.35
CA ILE A 335 -16.63 12.20 -16.29
C ILE A 335 -16.01 12.87 -15.05
N ILE A 336 -14.91 12.34 -14.54
CA ILE A 336 -14.29 12.83 -13.31
C ILE A 336 -13.70 14.22 -13.51
N LYS A 337 -13.04 14.47 -14.65
CA LYS A 337 -12.49 15.79 -14.96
C LYS A 337 -13.58 16.86 -15.05
N ASN A 338 -14.68 16.56 -15.73
CA ASN A 338 -15.81 17.48 -15.85
C ASN A 338 -16.49 17.71 -14.50
N PHE A 339 -16.71 16.65 -13.73
CA PHE A 339 -17.27 16.73 -12.38
C PHE A 339 -16.40 17.64 -11.49
N LEU A 340 -15.10 17.38 -11.39
CA LEU A 340 -14.19 18.17 -10.56
C LEU A 340 -14.17 19.64 -11.00
N GLN A 341 -14.10 19.93 -12.29
CA GLN A 341 -14.15 21.30 -12.79
C GLN A 341 -15.47 22.00 -12.42
N GLN A 342 -16.61 21.33 -12.58
CA GLN A 342 -17.92 21.89 -12.23
C GLN A 342 -18.07 22.14 -10.73
N GLN A 343 -17.61 21.23 -9.89
CA GLN A 343 -17.72 21.36 -8.44
C GLN A 343 -16.76 22.40 -7.85
N THR A 344 -15.54 22.48 -8.40
CA THR A 344 -14.46 23.28 -7.81
C THR A 344 -14.24 24.63 -8.49
N GLY A 345 -14.70 24.81 -9.73
CA GLY A 345 -14.38 25.95 -10.58
C GLY A 345 -12.93 25.96 -11.12
N ILE A 346 -12.12 24.94 -10.81
CA ILE A 346 -10.73 24.85 -11.27
C ILE A 346 -10.71 24.50 -12.76
N PRO A 347 -9.98 25.24 -13.61
CA PRO A 347 -9.87 24.92 -15.03
C PRO A 347 -9.06 23.64 -15.22
N LEU A 348 -9.73 22.57 -15.64
CA LEU A 348 -9.13 21.24 -15.88
C LEU A 348 -9.14 20.86 -17.37
N GLN A 349 -9.46 21.78 -18.29
CA GLN A 349 -9.55 21.48 -19.72
C GLN A 349 -8.25 20.84 -20.24
N ASN A 350 -7.12 21.41 -19.86
CA ASN A 350 -5.77 20.96 -20.24
C ASN A 350 -5.19 19.87 -19.32
N ALA A 351 -5.91 19.47 -18.26
CA ALA A 351 -5.50 18.36 -17.41
C ALA A 351 -5.81 17.02 -18.10
N ILE A 352 -4.95 16.03 -17.84
CA ILE A 352 -5.08 14.65 -18.29
C ILE A 352 -5.07 13.77 -17.05
N LEU A 353 -6.20 13.10 -16.78
CA LEU A 353 -6.43 12.21 -15.63
C LEU A 353 -6.68 10.81 -16.19
N THR A 354 -5.64 10.17 -16.71
CA THR A 354 -5.80 8.90 -17.45
C THR A 354 -6.20 7.77 -16.51
N ASP A 355 -5.70 7.80 -15.28
CA ASP A 355 -6.01 6.85 -14.22
C ASP A 355 -6.26 7.58 -12.88
N GLY A 356 -6.61 6.82 -11.83
CA GLY A 356 -6.73 7.37 -10.48
C GLY A 356 -5.39 7.35 -9.73
N SER A 357 -4.53 6.39 -10.05
CA SER A 357 -3.32 6.12 -9.30
C SER A 357 -2.15 7.07 -9.57
N GLY A 358 -2.10 7.70 -10.73
CA GLY A 358 -0.99 8.50 -11.21
C GLY A 358 0.20 7.68 -11.71
N LEU A 359 0.01 6.40 -12.03
CA LEU A 359 1.09 5.57 -12.55
C LEU A 359 1.25 5.74 -14.07
N SER A 360 0.21 6.22 -14.76
CA SER A 360 0.29 6.56 -16.17
C SER A 360 1.31 7.67 -16.46
N ARG A 361 2.12 7.46 -17.49
CA ARG A 361 3.00 8.50 -18.04
C ARG A 361 2.25 9.56 -18.84
N ASN A 362 0.94 9.38 -19.06
CA ASN A 362 0.09 10.30 -19.80
C ASN A 362 -0.53 11.37 -18.91
N ASP A 363 -0.59 11.15 -17.60
CA ASP A 363 -1.19 12.11 -16.66
C ASP A 363 -0.52 13.47 -16.72
N ARG A 364 -1.32 14.53 -16.68
CA ARG A 364 -0.87 15.92 -16.69
C ARG A 364 -1.75 16.77 -15.79
N VAL A 365 -1.13 17.41 -14.79
CA VAL A 365 -1.76 18.45 -13.97
C VAL A 365 -0.76 19.56 -13.68
N THR A 366 -1.24 20.72 -13.29
CA THR A 366 -0.40 21.85 -12.87
C THR A 366 -0.35 21.98 -11.34
N PRO A 367 0.72 22.58 -10.78
CA PRO A 367 0.72 23.00 -9.38
C PRO A 367 -0.51 23.83 -9.01
N THR A 368 -0.95 24.76 -9.87
CA THR A 368 -2.14 25.59 -9.65
C THR A 368 -3.44 24.79 -9.55
N GLN A 369 -3.64 23.81 -10.42
CA GLN A 369 -4.80 22.93 -10.34
C GLN A 369 -4.80 22.12 -9.03
N THR A 370 -3.62 21.67 -8.61
CA THR A 370 -3.45 20.87 -7.39
C THR A 370 -3.68 21.69 -6.13
N VAL A 371 -3.08 22.87 -6.03
CA VAL A 371 -3.29 23.79 -4.90
C VAL A 371 -4.72 24.32 -4.89
N GLY A 372 -5.32 24.59 -6.04
CA GLY A 372 -6.73 24.95 -6.17
C GLY A 372 -7.65 23.88 -5.55
N LEU A 373 -7.38 22.59 -5.82
CA LEU A 373 -8.16 21.49 -5.25
C LEU A 373 -7.99 21.42 -3.74
N LEU A 374 -6.77 21.53 -3.24
CA LEU A 374 -6.49 21.53 -1.80
C LEU A 374 -7.18 22.71 -1.10
N ARG A 375 -7.15 23.91 -1.68
CA ARG A 375 -7.88 25.07 -1.17
C ARG A 375 -9.38 24.81 -1.11
N PHE A 376 -9.96 24.33 -2.20
CA PHE A 376 -11.38 23.99 -2.25
C PHE A 376 -11.77 23.00 -1.16
N LEU A 377 -11.00 21.93 -0.96
CA LEU A 377 -11.29 20.92 0.06
C LEU A 377 -11.08 21.46 1.47
N TYR A 378 -10.11 22.35 1.69
CA TYR A 378 -9.87 22.96 2.98
C TYR A 378 -11.06 23.79 3.47
N ASP A 379 -11.72 24.51 2.57
CA ASP A 379 -12.82 25.44 2.89
C ASP A 379 -14.20 24.75 3.05
N ARG A 380 -14.29 23.42 2.95
CA ARG A 380 -15.56 22.68 2.90
C ARG A 380 -15.72 21.68 4.04
N PHE A 381 -16.26 22.15 5.16
CA PHE A 381 -16.72 21.26 6.23
C PHE A 381 -17.94 20.42 5.78
N PRO A 382 -18.01 19.10 6.04
CA PRO A 382 -17.03 18.27 6.77
C PRO A 382 -15.92 17.63 5.92
N LEU A 383 -15.94 17.75 4.58
CA LEU A 383 -14.96 17.14 3.66
C LEU A 383 -13.51 17.41 4.05
N THR A 384 -13.22 18.63 4.56
CA THR A 384 -11.90 19.03 5.05
C THR A 384 -11.29 18.00 5.99
N TYR A 385 -12.05 17.53 6.98
CA TYR A 385 -11.52 16.65 8.03
C TYR A 385 -11.23 15.25 7.50
N GLU A 386 -12.14 14.68 6.72
CA GLU A 386 -11.96 13.35 6.12
C GLU A 386 -10.75 13.33 5.17
N TYR A 387 -10.65 14.34 4.32
CA TYR A 387 -9.59 14.42 3.32
C TYR A 387 -8.20 14.62 3.95
N ILE A 388 -8.08 15.55 4.91
CA ILE A 388 -6.81 15.80 5.61
C ILE A 388 -6.39 14.60 6.47
N ALA A 389 -7.34 13.90 7.10
CA ALA A 389 -7.05 12.73 7.92
C ALA A 389 -6.48 11.57 7.09
N ALA A 390 -6.95 11.40 5.86
CA ALA A 390 -6.47 10.36 4.95
C ALA A 390 -5.05 10.63 4.41
N LEU A 391 -4.57 11.87 4.41
CA LEU A 391 -3.21 12.17 3.95
C LEU A 391 -2.13 11.55 4.89
N PRO A 392 -0.98 11.13 4.35
CA PRO A 392 0.18 10.76 5.16
C PRO A 392 0.61 11.90 6.09
N ILE A 393 1.09 11.53 7.27
CA ILE A 393 1.52 12.44 8.34
C ILE A 393 3.05 12.40 8.45
N SER A 394 3.69 13.58 8.42
CA SER A 394 5.13 13.74 8.66
C SER A 394 5.62 12.96 9.86
N GLY A 395 6.55 12.04 9.63
CA GLY A 395 7.24 11.31 10.69
C GLY A 395 6.38 10.33 11.48
N ARG A 396 5.19 9.95 10.97
CA ARG A 396 4.29 9.00 11.63
C ARG A 396 3.87 7.83 10.76
N ASP A 397 3.24 8.12 9.62
CA ASP A 397 2.54 7.07 8.87
C ASP A 397 2.73 7.21 7.35
N GLY A 398 2.24 6.18 6.67
CA GLY A 398 2.26 6.11 5.21
C GLY A 398 3.63 6.39 4.61
N THR A 399 3.62 7.06 3.47
CA THR A 399 4.83 7.42 2.72
C THR A 399 5.66 8.57 3.33
N LEU A 400 5.20 9.18 4.43
CA LEU A 400 5.93 10.23 5.16
C LEU A 400 6.49 9.76 6.50
N GLN A 401 6.23 8.54 6.94
CA GLN A 401 6.68 7.98 8.22
C GLN A 401 8.20 8.13 8.50
N ARG A 402 9.05 8.13 7.45
CA ARG A 402 10.52 8.27 7.56
C ARG A 402 11.03 9.67 7.21
N ARG A 403 10.16 10.60 6.83
CA ARG A 403 10.48 11.98 6.46
C ARG A 403 9.99 12.91 7.56
N PHE A 404 10.62 14.08 7.73
CA PHE A 404 10.13 15.12 8.65
C PHE A 404 10.00 14.65 10.12
N LYS A 405 10.97 13.89 10.63
CA LYS A 405 10.92 13.29 11.99
C LYS A 405 11.39 14.20 13.12
N ARG A 406 11.95 15.37 12.80
CA ARG A 406 12.44 16.29 13.84
C ARG A 406 11.26 16.90 14.60
N PRO A 407 11.41 17.25 15.89
CA PRO A 407 10.32 17.83 16.69
C PRO A 407 9.63 19.02 16.04
N GLU A 408 10.38 19.85 15.31
CA GLU A 408 9.87 21.02 14.59
C GLU A 408 9.20 20.72 13.24
N GLN A 409 9.10 19.45 12.84
CA GLN A 409 8.53 18.99 11.56
C GLN A 409 7.46 17.90 11.70
N GLN A 410 7.62 17.03 12.71
CA GLN A 410 6.76 15.88 12.92
C GLN A 410 5.32 16.34 13.20
N ASP A 411 4.33 15.64 12.63
CA ASP A 411 2.90 15.96 12.69
C ASP A 411 2.43 17.23 11.95
N LEU A 412 3.35 18.11 11.52
CA LEU A 412 3.04 19.41 10.91
C LEU A 412 2.86 19.39 9.39
N VAL A 413 3.06 18.25 8.73
CA VAL A 413 2.84 18.09 7.29
C VAL A 413 1.85 16.97 7.02
N ARG A 414 0.78 17.28 6.28
CA ARG A 414 -0.20 16.32 5.77
C ARG A 414 -0.12 16.34 4.25
N ALA A 415 0.59 15.40 3.65
CA ALA A 415 0.89 15.49 2.21
C ALA A 415 1.01 14.15 1.50
N LYS A 416 0.54 14.14 0.25
CA LYS A 416 0.65 13.00 -0.64
C LYS A 416 1.96 13.04 -1.41
N THR A 417 2.70 11.93 -1.33
CA THR A 417 3.94 11.75 -2.10
C THR A 417 3.65 11.22 -3.51
N GLY A 418 4.55 11.46 -4.45
CA GLY A 418 4.58 10.82 -5.77
C GLY A 418 6.03 10.53 -6.16
N THR A 419 6.32 9.31 -6.62
CA THR A 419 7.68 8.95 -7.04
C THR A 419 7.61 7.89 -8.13
N MET A 420 8.24 8.18 -9.27
CA MET A 420 8.47 7.24 -10.38
C MET A 420 9.87 7.52 -10.93
N THR A 421 10.39 6.67 -11.82
CA THR A 421 11.65 6.99 -12.51
C THR A 421 11.56 8.37 -13.16
N GLY A 422 12.43 9.27 -12.70
CA GLY A 422 12.55 10.65 -13.15
C GLY A 422 11.50 11.63 -12.62
N ILE A 423 10.60 11.23 -11.71
CA ILE A 423 9.50 12.07 -11.22
C ILE A 423 9.48 12.06 -9.69
N VAL A 424 9.42 13.25 -9.08
CA VAL A 424 9.23 13.44 -7.64
C VAL A 424 8.17 14.51 -7.40
N SER A 425 7.16 14.18 -6.60
CA SER A 425 6.05 15.08 -6.26
C SER A 425 5.74 15.04 -4.77
N LEU A 426 5.34 16.19 -4.22
CA LEU A 426 4.77 16.30 -2.88
C LEU A 426 3.77 17.47 -2.86
N SER A 427 2.53 17.19 -2.46
CA SER A 427 1.49 18.22 -2.31
C SER A 427 0.61 17.93 -1.11
N GLY A 428 0.09 18.97 -0.47
CA GLY A 428 -0.77 18.86 0.70
C GLY A 428 -0.72 20.13 1.55
N TYR A 429 -0.77 19.94 2.87
CA TYR A 429 -0.83 21.02 3.85
C TYR A 429 0.39 21.03 4.77
N VAL A 430 0.81 22.24 5.12
CA VAL A 430 1.82 22.53 6.14
C VAL A 430 1.18 23.40 7.21
N TYR A 431 1.31 23.00 8.48
CA TYR A 431 0.82 23.76 9.63
C TYR A 431 2.00 24.50 10.27
N THR A 432 2.03 25.80 10.08
CA THR A 432 3.16 26.64 10.48
C THR A 432 3.19 26.93 11.99
N ALA A 433 4.35 27.41 12.46
CA ALA A 433 4.59 27.78 13.84
C ALA A 433 3.63 28.83 14.42
N ASN A 434 3.06 29.69 13.58
CA ASN A 434 2.14 30.76 13.96
C ASN A 434 0.67 30.43 13.63
N ALA A 435 0.33 29.14 13.50
CA ALA A 435 -1.03 28.65 13.28
C ALA A 435 -1.67 29.03 11.93
N HIS A 436 -0.87 29.39 10.92
CA HIS A 436 -1.35 29.44 9.54
C HIS A 436 -1.28 28.05 8.91
N THR A 437 -2.24 27.76 8.03
CA THR A 437 -2.22 26.57 7.18
C THR A 437 -1.78 26.97 5.78
N ILE A 438 -0.79 26.29 5.24
CA ILE A 438 -0.29 26.50 3.88
C ILE A 438 -0.66 25.30 3.02
N ALA A 439 -1.36 25.52 1.91
CA ALA A 439 -1.51 24.53 0.85
C ALA A 439 -0.37 24.67 -0.16
N PHE A 440 0.20 23.55 -0.58
CA PHE A 440 1.32 23.55 -1.52
C PHE A 440 1.28 22.38 -2.49
N ALA A 441 1.92 22.58 -3.65
CA ALA A 441 2.25 21.53 -4.60
C ALA A 441 3.67 21.75 -5.14
N ILE A 442 4.49 20.71 -5.15
CA ILE A 442 5.86 20.72 -5.69
C ILE A 442 6.02 19.51 -6.62
N PHE A 443 6.28 19.75 -7.90
CA PHE A 443 6.50 18.74 -8.93
C PHE A 443 7.87 18.89 -9.58
N ILE A 444 8.62 17.80 -9.67
CA ILE A 444 9.90 17.73 -10.37
C ILE A 444 9.83 16.60 -11.40
N ASN A 445 10.03 16.94 -12.68
CA ASN A 445 10.10 15.98 -13.76
C ASN A 445 11.46 16.09 -14.46
N THR A 446 12.35 15.16 -14.16
CA THR A 446 13.69 15.05 -14.77
C THR A 446 13.64 14.27 -16.09
N LEU A 447 14.69 14.42 -16.91
CA LEU A 447 14.80 13.73 -18.19
C LEU A 447 14.94 12.20 -17.99
N ARG A 448 14.46 11.43 -18.97
CA ARG A 448 14.67 9.98 -19.04
C ARG A 448 16.18 9.69 -19.02
N GLY A 449 16.61 8.72 -18.21
CA GLY A 449 18.03 8.35 -18.05
C GLY A 449 18.77 9.05 -16.91
N THR A 450 18.12 9.96 -16.18
CA THR A 450 18.70 10.60 -14.99
C THR A 450 19.10 9.54 -13.95
N LYS A 451 20.38 9.55 -13.51
CA LYS A 451 20.92 8.57 -12.56
C LYS A 451 20.11 8.57 -11.25
N PRO A 452 19.88 7.41 -10.61
CA PRO A 452 19.14 7.32 -9.35
C PRO A 452 19.67 8.24 -8.23
N SER A 453 20.98 8.50 -8.20
CA SER A 453 21.60 9.45 -7.26
C SER A 453 21.07 10.88 -7.39
N VAL A 454 20.80 11.32 -8.63
CA VAL A 454 20.26 12.66 -8.93
C VAL A 454 18.76 12.71 -8.60
N ALA A 455 18.00 11.65 -8.88
CA ALA A 455 16.61 11.54 -8.44
C ALA A 455 16.48 11.56 -6.91
N GLY A 456 17.46 11.01 -6.19
CA GLY A 456 17.57 11.10 -4.74
C GLY A 456 17.73 12.55 -4.23
N GLN A 457 18.56 13.36 -4.89
CA GLN A 457 18.73 14.79 -4.56
C GLN A 457 17.43 15.58 -4.70
N SER A 458 16.62 15.31 -5.74
CA SER A 458 15.32 15.97 -5.91
C SER A 458 14.38 15.74 -4.72
N ARG A 459 14.40 14.56 -4.11
CA ARG A 459 13.59 14.29 -2.91
C ARG A 459 14.04 15.13 -1.71
N TYR A 460 15.36 15.25 -1.50
CA TYR A 460 15.90 16.10 -0.43
C TYR A 460 15.57 17.58 -0.65
N LEU A 461 15.61 18.06 -1.89
CA LEU A 461 15.19 19.43 -2.22
C LEU A 461 13.72 19.67 -1.86
N VAL A 462 12.82 18.75 -2.21
CA VAL A 462 11.40 18.85 -1.86
C VAL A 462 11.21 18.90 -0.33
N ASP A 463 11.95 18.08 0.43
CA ASP A 463 11.91 18.11 1.89
C ASP A 463 12.46 19.41 2.46
N ALA A 464 13.54 19.95 1.87
CA ALA A 464 14.13 21.23 2.25
C ALA A 464 13.18 22.40 1.99
N LEU A 465 12.53 22.45 0.82
CA LEU A 465 11.52 23.46 0.49
C LEU A 465 10.31 23.38 1.43
N CYS A 466 9.79 22.18 1.68
CA CYS A 466 8.67 22.00 2.62
C CYS A 466 9.06 22.45 4.04
N THR A 467 10.27 22.10 4.50
CA THR A 467 10.81 22.57 5.79
C THR A 467 10.99 24.08 5.81
N TYR A 468 11.42 24.67 4.70
CA TYR A 468 11.58 26.10 4.55
C TYR A 468 10.23 26.83 4.69
N PHE A 469 9.18 26.36 4.01
CA PHE A 469 7.83 26.94 4.13
C PHE A 469 7.23 26.75 5.53
N LEU A 470 7.47 25.61 6.18
CA LEU A 470 7.04 25.34 7.55
C LEU A 470 7.57 26.36 8.58
N ARG A 471 8.75 26.94 8.32
CA ARG A 471 9.41 27.91 9.21
C ARG A 471 8.99 29.37 8.97
N GLN A 472 8.25 29.65 7.90
CA GLN A 472 7.82 31.01 7.56
C GLN A 472 6.68 31.48 8.45
N LYS A 473 6.60 32.80 8.71
CA LYS A 473 5.44 33.46 9.33
C LYS A 473 4.83 34.46 8.33
N PRO A 474 3.80 34.05 7.55
CA PRO A 474 3.24 34.87 6.49
C PRO A 474 2.82 36.29 6.93
N ALA A 475 2.28 36.45 8.15
CA ALA A 475 1.75 37.72 8.65
C ALA A 475 2.79 38.72 9.20
N SER A 476 4.05 38.33 9.40
CA SER A 476 5.06 39.20 10.04
C SER A 476 6.36 39.34 9.26
N HIS A 477 6.46 38.69 8.09
CA HIS A 477 7.70 38.55 7.31
C HIS A 477 8.93 38.16 8.17
N SER A 478 8.72 37.48 9.29
CA SER A 478 9.76 37.11 10.26
C SER A 478 9.93 35.59 10.34
N TRP A 479 11.11 35.12 10.76
CA TRP A 479 11.38 33.70 10.93
C TRP A 479 10.78 33.19 12.26
N ALA A 480 10.08 32.05 12.23
CA ALA A 480 9.81 31.31 13.46
C ALA A 480 11.09 30.60 13.91
N LYS A 481 11.81 31.18 14.89
CA LYS A 481 12.95 30.51 15.52
C LYS A 481 12.52 29.23 16.24
N ASN A 482 11.31 29.19 16.80
CA ASN A 482 10.72 28.04 17.48
C ASN A 482 9.20 28.02 17.23
N VAL A 483 8.65 26.87 16.83
CA VAL A 483 7.22 26.57 17.00
C VAL A 483 7.02 26.44 18.51
N PRO A 484 6.11 27.19 19.17
CA PRO A 484 5.75 26.87 20.53
C PRO A 484 5.07 25.50 20.49
N LEU A 485 5.86 24.46 20.81
CA LEU A 485 5.37 23.10 20.95
C LEU A 485 4.31 23.16 22.06
N ARG A 486 3.02 23.16 21.70
CA ARG A 486 2.01 22.69 22.65
C ARG A 486 2.52 21.33 23.12
N GLN A 487 2.61 21.16 24.44
CA GLN A 487 3.19 19.97 25.02
C GLN A 487 2.48 18.76 24.42
N ARG A 488 3.23 17.87 23.77
CA ARG A 488 2.64 16.71 23.11
C ARG A 488 1.97 15.84 24.16
N ILE A 489 0.70 15.52 23.94
CA ILE A 489 -0.04 14.60 24.79
C ILE A 489 0.51 13.18 24.63
N GLN A 490 0.28 12.30 25.61
CA GLN A 490 0.87 10.94 25.63
C GLN A 490 0.54 10.14 24.36
N TYR A 491 -0.68 10.26 23.84
CA TYR A 491 -1.08 9.66 22.56
C TYR A 491 -0.13 10.04 21.40
N GLN A 492 0.29 11.30 21.33
CA GLN A 492 1.23 11.77 20.32
C GLN A 492 2.67 11.26 20.57
N LYS A 493 2.96 10.53 21.63
CA LYS A 493 4.26 9.87 21.81
C LYS A 493 4.21 8.39 21.43
N MET A 494 3.01 7.85 21.21
CA MET A 494 2.83 6.46 20.79
C MET A 494 3.32 6.24 19.34
N PRO A 495 3.97 5.11 19.05
CA PRO A 495 4.34 4.73 17.69
C PRO A 495 3.08 4.50 16.84
N ALA A 496 3.18 4.76 15.53
CA ALA A 496 2.10 4.42 14.61
C ALA A 496 1.97 2.89 14.47
N GLN A 497 0.80 2.40 14.04
CA GLN A 497 0.59 0.96 13.81
C GLN A 497 1.62 0.36 12.84
N ALA A 498 2.01 1.12 11.81
CA ALA A 498 3.04 0.70 10.87
C ALA A 498 4.45 0.60 11.52
N ASP A 499 4.74 1.42 12.54
CA ASP A 499 5.96 1.31 13.34
C ASP A 499 5.91 0.07 14.24
N LEU A 500 4.76 -0.22 14.85
CA LEU A 500 4.56 -1.42 15.66
C LEU A 500 4.71 -2.69 14.81
N GLN A 501 4.05 -2.77 13.65
CA GLN A 501 4.16 -3.90 12.72
C GLN A 501 5.60 -4.09 12.23
N ARG A 502 6.33 -2.98 11.94
CA ARG A 502 7.75 -3.06 11.63
C ARG A 502 8.59 -3.55 12.81
N GLY A 503 8.28 -3.08 14.01
CA GLY A 503 8.93 -3.51 15.25
C GLY A 503 8.79 -5.02 15.43
N HIS A 504 7.57 -5.54 15.21
CA HIS A 504 7.26 -6.96 15.25
C HIS A 504 7.98 -7.74 14.14
N ALA A 505 7.91 -7.30 12.88
CA ALA A 505 8.67 -7.92 11.79
C ALA A 505 10.19 -7.91 12.07
N ALA A 506 10.72 -6.84 12.65
CA ALA A 506 12.13 -6.75 13.04
C ALA A 506 12.47 -7.69 14.22
N GLN A 507 11.54 -7.94 15.15
CA GLN A 507 11.71 -8.98 16.17
C GLN A 507 11.85 -10.35 15.52
N TRP A 508 10.98 -10.69 14.56
CA TRP A 508 11.05 -11.94 13.82
C TRP A 508 12.33 -12.08 12.98
N ARG A 509 12.80 -10.99 12.35
CA ARG A 509 14.11 -10.99 11.66
C ARG A 509 15.30 -11.15 12.62
N ARG A 510 15.23 -10.58 13.81
CA ARG A 510 16.23 -10.82 14.86
C ARG A 510 16.19 -12.28 15.32
N LEU A 511 15.00 -12.85 15.51
CA LEU A 511 14.84 -14.25 15.88
C LEU A 511 15.38 -15.18 14.78
N GLU A 512 15.07 -14.90 13.51
CA GLU A 512 15.65 -15.59 12.35
C GLU A 512 17.18 -15.59 12.41
N THR A 513 17.78 -14.44 12.71
CA THR A 513 19.24 -14.27 12.82
C THR A 513 19.84 -15.13 13.92
N VAL A 514 19.29 -15.06 15.13
CA VAL A 514 19.87 -15.79 16.27
C VAL A 514 19.65 -17.28 16.17
N VAL A 515 18.52 -17.73 15.60
CA VAL A 515 18.29 -19.14 15.31
C VAL A 515 19.27 -19.64 14.25
N LYS A 516 19.46 -18.90 13.14
CA LYS A 516 20.45 -19.24 12.11
C LYS A 516 21.88 -19.30 12.67
N HIS A 517 22.24 -18.36 13.56
CA HIS A 517 23.54 -18.37 14.21
C HIS A 517 23.70 -19.55 15.19
N ALA A 518 22.69 -19.85 16.00
CA ALA A 518 22.73 -20.97 16.96
C ALA A 518 22.82 -22.34 16.27
N LEU A 519 22.30 -22.43 15.03
CA LEU A 519 22.34 -23.62 14.21
C LEU A 519 23.45 -23.58 13.15
N GLN A 520 24.38 -22.63 13.24
CA GLN A 520 25.46 -22.49 12.26
C GLN A 520 26.30 -23.77 12.20
N GLY A 521 26.52 -24.28 10.99
CA GLY A 521 27.24 -25.53 10.75
C GLY A 521 26.39 -26.81 10.93
N GLN A 522 25.16 -26.70 11.43
CA GLN A 522 24.22 -27.81 11.49
C GLN A 522 23.45 -27.94 10.17
N THR A 523 23.10 -29.17 9.76
CA THR A 523 22.32 -29.39 8.53
C THR A 523 20.83 -29.23 8.80
N VAL A 524 20.41 -27.99 9.06
CA VAL A 524 19.04 -27.59 9.36
C VAL A 524 18.66 -26.40 8.50
N ALA A 525 17.56 -26.50 7.74
CA ALA A 525 17.03 -25.36 7.00
C ALA A 525 16.17 -24.51 7.93
N VAL A 526 16.48 -23.21 8.02
CA VAL A 526 15.69 -22.23 8.78
C VAL A 526 14.83 -21.43 7.80
N ILE A 527 13.53 -21.76 7.75
CA ILE A 527 12.55 -21.19 6.83
C ILE A 527 11.79 -20.09 7.54
N PHE A 528 11.88 -18.87 7.03
CA PHE A 528 11.16 -17.70 7.52
C PHE A 528 9.84 -17.51 6.79
N ARG A 529 8.74 -17.34 7.53
CA ARG A 529 7.39 -17.07 6.98
C ARG A 529 6.74 -15.84 7.62
N GLY A 530 7.52 -14.79 7.87
CA GLY A 530 7.01 -13.52 8.39
C GLY A 530 6.89 -13.50 9.92
N ASN A 531 5.93 -14.25 10.47
CA ASN A 531 5.63 -14.34 11.90
C ASN A 531 5.83 -15.74 12.49
N GLU A 532 6.49 -16.62 11.75
CA GLU A 532 6.89 -17.95 12.21
C GLU A 532 8.23 -18.36 11.58
N LEU A 533 8.92 -19.26 12.25
CA LEU A 533 10.09 -19.97 11.70
C LEU A 533 9.81 -21.47 11.68
N LEU A 534 10.02 -22.09 10.53
CA LEU A 534 9.98 -23.54 10.37
C LEU A 534 11.41 -24.07 10.20
N LEU A 535 11.80 -25.02 11.03
CA LEU A 535 13.11 -25.67 10.97
C LEU A 535 12.95 -27.09 10.44
N ARG A 536 13.51 -27.37 9.26
CA ARG A 536 13.61 -28.74 8.74
C ARG A 536 14.90 -29.37 9.22
N ASP A 537 14.79 -30.31 10.14
CA ASP A 537 15.92 -30.97 10.79
C ASP A 537 16.08 -32.42 10.28
N ASN A 538 17.12 -32.61 9.46
CA ASN A 538 17.45 -33.88 8.83
C ASN A 538 18.60 -34.62 9.52
N GLN A 539 19.06 -34.12 10.66
CA GLN A 539 20.17 -34.72 11.40
C GLN A 539 19.75 -36.04 12.07
N ALA A 540 20.72 -36.89 12.41
CA ALA A 540 20.43 -38.08 13.21
C ALA A 540 19.97 -37.70 14.62
N ASN A 541 20.67 -36.77 15.28
CA ASN A 541 20.45 -36.39 16.67
C ASN A 541 19.55 -35.14 16.82
N ALA A 542 18.40 -35.29 17.48
CA ALA A 542 17.45 -34.20 17.76
C ALA A 542 17.93 -33.22 18.85
N SER A 543 18.78 -33.69 19.76
CA SER A 543 19.15 -32.96 20.98
C SER A 543 19.92 -31.67 20.69
N SER A 544 20.64 -31.61 19.55
CA SER A 544 21.39 -30.40 19.15
C SER A 544 20.46 -29.21 18.90
N VAL A 545 19.42 -29.40 18.08
CA VAL A 545 18.44 -28.35 17.78
C VAL A 545 17.65 -27.99 19.04
N LEU A 546 17.20 -28.99 19.80
CA LEU A 546 16.48 -28.78 21.05
C LEU A 546 17.29 -27.94 22.05
N ASN A 547 18.58 -28.25 22.24
CA ASN A 547 19.47 -27.51 23.15
C ASN A 547 19.74 -26.07 22.67
N ALA A 548 19.89 -25.87 21.36
CA ALA A 548 20.00 -24.53 20.79
C ALA A 548 18.73 -23.70 21.07
N LEU A 549 17.54 -24.27 20.84
CA LEU A 549 16.27 -23.60 21.11
C LEU A 549 16.05 -23.35 22.61
N ARG A 550 16.41 -24.29 23.50
CA ARG A 550 16.40 -24.09 24.96
C ARG A 550 17.23 -22.89 25.38
N THR A 551 18.46 -22.81 24.86
CA THR A 551 19.38 -21.71 25.17
C THR A 551 18.83 -20.37 24.69
N LEU A 552 18.25 -20.33 23.48
CA LEU A 552 17.62 -19.13 22.95
C LEU A 552 16.38 -18.70 23.74
N ARG A 553 15.59 -19.66 24.26
CA ARG A 553 14.39 -19.36 25.06
C ARG A 553 14.69 -18.60 26.37
N ASN A 554 15.91 -18.72 26.89
CA ASN A 554 16.37 -17.93 28.04
C ASN A 554 16.49 -16.42 27.73
N LYS A 555 16.60 -16.05 26.44
CA LYS A 555 16.78 -14.67 25.98
C LYS A 555 15.63 -14.15 25.13
N TYR A 556 14.87 -15.03 24.49
CA TYR A 556 13.78 -14.69 23.56
C TYR A 556 12.52 -15.48 23.90
N SER A 557 11.40 -14.77 24.01
CA SER A 557 10.09 -15.40 24.26
C SER A 557 9.52 -15.97 22.96
N PHE A 558 9.39 -17.28 22.88
CA PHE A 558 8.71 -17.98 21.78
C PHE A 558 8.19 -19.35 22.25
N SER A 559 7.24 -19.89 21.50
CA SER A 559 6.73 -21.26 21.64
C SER A 559 7.32 -22.14 20.55
N VAL A 560 7.54 -23.42 20.89
CA VAL A 560 8.05 -24.43 19.95
C VAL A 560 7.06 -25.57 19.86
N ALA A 561 6.68 -25.94 18.64
CA ALA A 561 6.05 -27.21 18.35
C ALA A 561 7.03 -28.10 17.58
N LEU A 562 6.97 -29.41 17.80
CA LEU A 562 7.77 -30.40 17.10
C LEU A 562 6.84 -31.45 16.49
N THR A 563 7.05 -31.74 15.23
CA THR A 563 6.43 -32.87 14.54
C THR A 563 7.52 -33.86 14.13
N SER A 564 7.45 -35.10 14.61
CA SER A 564 8.43 -36.17 14.34
C SER A 564 7.82 -37.57 14.47
N LYS A 565 8.43 -38.58 13.82
CA LYS A 565 8.10 -40.00 14.03
C LYS A 565 8.51 -40.47 15.42
N ASP A 566 9.63 -39.95 15.93
CA ASP A 566 10.15 -40.33 17.24
C ASP A 566 9.99 -39.17 18.22
N LYS A 567 9.50 -39.46 19.42
CA LYS A 567 9.45 -38.48 20.50
C LYS A 567 10.87 -38.26 21.04
N PRO A 568 11.46 -37.04 20.96
CA PRO A 568 12.75 -36.80 21.58
C PRO A 568 12.65 -36.90 23.11
N THR A 569 13.73 -37.32 23.76
CA THR A 569 13.83 -37.35 25.22
C THR A 569 13.93 -35.91 25.73
N VAL A 570 12.91 -35.44 26.47
CA VAL A 570 12.83 -34.06 26.98
C VAL A 570 12.91 -34.08 28.50
N ASP A 571 14.06 -33.69 29.06
CA ASP A 571 14.17 -33.44 30.50
C ASP A 571 13.63 -32.04 30.87
N GLY A 572 12.86 -31.93 31.96
CA GLY A 572 12.38 -30.65 32.52
C GLY A 572 10.98 -30.19 32.07
N LYS A 573 10.63 -28.93 32.40
CA LYS A 573 9.32 -28.33 32.04
C LYS A 573 9.08 -28.35 30.53
N PRO A 574 7.84 -28.53 30.04
CA PRO A 574 7.58 -28.63 28.61
C PRO A 574 7.94 -27.31 27.91
N LEU A 575 8.97 -27.39 27.07
CA LEU A 575 9.33 -26.36 26.09
C LEU A 575 8.58 -26.54 24.77
N VAL A 576 8.19 -27.78 24.48
CA VAL A 576 7.80 -28.24 23.15
C VAL A 576 6.45 -28.93 23.21
N LEU A 577 5.52 -28.50 22.36
CA LEU A 577 4.34 -29.29 22.04
C LEU A 577 4.73 -30.30 20.96
N TRP A 578 4.64 -31.60 21.24
CA TRP A 578 5.00 -32.65 20.29
C TRP A 578 3.75 -33.28 19.66
N SER A 579 3.82 -33.54 18.36
CA SER A 579 2.87 -34.38 17.63
C SER A 579 3.60 -35.39 16.75
N GLU A 580 2.96 -36.54 16.54
CA GLU A 580 3.48 -37.59 15.66
C GLU A 580 3.33 -37.20 14.19
N LEU A 581 4.30 -37.55 13.34
CA LEU A 581 4.19 -37.41 11.89
C LEU A 581 3.17 -38.43 11.35
N ALA A 582 2.11 -37.96 10.67
CA ALA A 582 1.27 -38.84 9.86
C ALA A 582 2.08 -39.42 8.69
N ASP A 583 1.91 -40.71 8.40
CA ASP A 583 2.63 -41.37 7.31
C ASP A 583 2.32 -40.71 5.96
N GLY A 584 3.37 -40.41 5.19
CA GLY A 584 3.27 -39.91 3.80
C GLY A 584 3.35 -38.40 3.58
N GLN A 585 3.61 -37.56 4.59
CA GLN A 585 3.42 -36.09 4.47
C GLN A 585 4.67 -35.18 4.61
N ASN A 586 5.92 -35.66 4.76
CA ASN A 586 7.09 -34.78 4.74
C ASN A 586 8.43 -35.49 4.44
N GLU A 587 9.31 -34.86 3.65
CA GLU A 587 10.67 -35.34 3.34
C GLU A 587 11.66 -35.22 4.53
N ALA A 588 11.31 -34.44 5.56
CA ALA A 588 12.19 -34.19 6.69
C ALA A 588 11.96 -35.16 7.86
N LYS A 589 13.04 -35.58 8.54
CA LYS A 589 12.95 -36.46 9.73
C LYS A 589 12.19 -35.80 10.89
N ARG A 590 12.36 -34.48 11.04
CA ARG A 590 11.78 -33.66 12.11
C ARG A 590 11.48 -32.26 11.61
N THR A 591 10.37 -31.68 12.07
CA THR A 591 10.02 -30.29 11.81
C THR A 591 9.78 -29.56 13.13
N TRP A 592 10.53 -28.48 13.36
CA TRP A 592 10.33 -27.60 14.52
C TRP A 592 9.64 -26.31 14.05
N LEU A 593 8.53 -25.97 14.67
CA LEU A 593 7.77 -24.76 14.37
C LEU A 593 7.91 -23.78 15.54
N ILE A 594 8.47 -22.61 15.26
CA ILE A 594 8.62 -21.53 16.22
C ILE A 594 7.56 -20.47 15.93
N ARG A 595 6.73 -20.19 16.93
CA ARG A 595 5.68 -19.17 16.87
C ARG A 595 5.77 -18.24 18.07
N GLU A 596 5.08 -17.12 17.98
CA GLU A 596 4.90 -16.24 19.13
C GLU A 596 4.27 -17.03 20.27
N ALA A 597 4.74 -16.81 21.49
CA ALA A 597 4.11 -17.40 22.66
C ALA A 597 2.76 -16.68 22.85
N THR A 598 1.66 -17.34 22.50
CA THR A 598 0.33 -16.88 22.89
C THR A 598 0.17 -17.15 24.38
N ASN A 599 -0.17 -16.11 25.15
CA ASN A 599 -0.57 -16.26 26.55
C ASN A 599 -1.85 -17.08 26.67
#